data_AF-A0A964KC32-F1
#
_entry.id   AF-A0A964KC32-F1
#
_cell.length_a   1.000
_cell.length_b   1.000
_cell.length_c   1.000
_cell.angle_alpha   90.00
_cell.angle_beta   90.00
_cell.angle_gamma   90.00
#
_symmetry.space_group_name_H-M   'P 1'
#
loop_
_entity.id
_entity.type
_entity.pdbx_description
1 polymer ?
#
loop_
_entity_poly.entity_id
_entity_poly.type
_entity_poly.pdbx_seq_one_letter_code
_entity_poly.pdbx_strand_id
1 'polypeptide(L)'
;MKLIDQGNDRWLLEVQFDIPEGKRVELARQDVALITDANDAPRRINYSGMGLTGNPALPLVAIAPMVGGYNLGNPAFVKHYWLYAPVDAAGADSLRIALSPFAINDRMQTLPEIRFSRVTDVQLVAPIQC
;
A
#
# COMPACT_ATOMS: atom_id res chain seq x y z
N MET A 1 -0.84 -0.28 6.01
CA MET A 1 -1.11 -1.33 5.01
C MET A 1 -2.02 -2.36 5.63
N LYS A 2 -3.02 -2.85 4.91
CA LYS A 2 -3.89 -3.94 5.35
C LYS A 2 -4.31 -4.80 4.16
N LEU A 3 -4.79 -6.00 4.44
CA LEU A 3 -5.50 -6.80 3.45
C LEU A 3 -7.01 -6.76 3.73
N ILE A 4 -7.80 -6.74 2.67
CA ILE A 4 -9.25 -6.77 2.70
C ILE A 4 -9.70 -8.04 1.99
N ASP A 5 -10.43 -8.91 2.68
CA ASP A 5 -11.04 -10.08 2.05
C ASP A 5 -12.19 -9.64 1.12
N GLN A 6 -12.14 -10.07 -0.14
CA GLN A 6 -13.19 -9.83 -1.14
C GLN A 6 -14.03 -11.08 -1.43
N GLY A 7 -13.77 -12.18 -0.71
CA GLY A 7 -14.38 -13.49 -0.93
C GLY A 7 -13.75 -14.25 -2.10
N ASN A 8 -14.07 -15.55 -2.21
CA ASN A 8 -13.59 -16.44 -3.27
C ASN A 8 -12.06 -16.46 -3.42
N ASP A 9 -11.34 -16.52 -2.29
CA ASP A 9 -9.86 -16.48 -2.22
C ASP A 9 -9.21 -15.23 -2.83
N ARG A 10 -9.98 -14.16 -3.06
CA ARG A 10 -9.47 -12.88 -3.53
C ARG A 10 -9.29 -11.92 -2.38
N TRP A 11 -8.08 -11.38 -2.27
CA TRP A 11 -7.74 -10.38 -1.29
C TRP A 11 -7.39 -9.08 -2.02
N LEU A 12 -7.63 -7.95 -1.38
CA LEU A 12 -7.18 -6.66 -1.84
C LEU A 12 -6.17 -6.10 -0.85
N LEU A 13 -4.94 -5.88 -1.32
CA LEU A 13 -3.96 -5.12 -0.56
C LEU A 13 -4.31 -3.64 -0.64
N GLU A 14 -4.45 -3.00 0.51
CA GLU A 14 -4.57 -1.56 0.65
C GLU A 14 -3.30 -0.98 1.29
N VAL A 15 -2.69 -0.01 0.61
CA VAL A 15 -1.53 0.74 1.09
C VAL A 15 -1.95 2.20 1.24
N GLN A 16 -2.02 2.67 2.49
CA GLN A 16 -2.30 4.07 2.79
C GLN A 16 -0.99 4.85 2.90
N PHE A 17 -0.96 6.01 2.25
CA PHE A 17 0.09 7.02 2.35
C PHE A 17 -0.48 8.29 2.95
N ASP A 18 0.12 8.72 4.05
CA ASP A 18 -0.20 9.94 4.77
C ASP A 18 0.88 10.98 4.46
N ILE A 19 0.54 11.93 3.58
CA ILE A 19 1.50 12.90 3.06
C ILE A 19 1.27 14.26 3.71
N PRO A 20 2.17 14.72 4.59
CA PRO A 20 2.05 16.03 5.20
C PRO A 20 2.36 17.14 4.19
N GLU A 21 1.96 18.36 4.52
CA GLU A 21 2.23 19.56 3.71
C GLU A 21 3.72 19.67 3.33
N GLY A 22 3.98 20.11 2.09
CA GLY A 22 5.35 20.29 1.57
C GLY A 22 6.10 18.99 1.26
N LYS A 23 5.47 17.82 1.42
CA LYS A 23 6.02 16.53 0.99
C LYS A 23 5.38 16.05 -0.30
N ARG A 24 6.20 15.35 -1.09
CA ARG A 24 5.81 14.64 -2.31
C ARG A 24 6.36 13.22 -2.24
N VAL A 25 5.51 12.25 -2.56
CA VAL A 25 5.86 10.84 -2.68
C VAL A 25 5.68 10.36 -4.10
N GLU A 26 6.68 9.65 -4.61
CA GLU A 26 6.69 9.09 -5.96
C GLU A 26 7.15 7.63 -5.91
N LEU A 27 6.37 6.73 -6.51
CA LEU A 27 6.73 5.32 -6.56
C LEU A 27 7.77 5.11 -7.66
N ALA A 28 8.87 4.41 -7.36
CA ALA A 28 9.84 4.05 -8.39
C ALA A 28 9.25 3.00 -9.37
N ARG A 29 8.28 2.21 -8.90
CA ARG A 29 7.54 1.21 -9.68
C ARG A 29 6.10 1.11 -9.19
N GLN A 30 5.19 0.77 -10.08
CA GLN A 30 3.75 0.61 -9.79
C GLN A 30 3.38 -0.84 -9.45
N ASP A 31 4.27 -1.54 -8.75
CA ASP A 31 4.11 -2.93 -8.34
C ASP A 31 4.46 -3.15 -6.86
N VAL A 32 4.02 -4.28 -6.32
CA VAL A 32 4.47 -4.87 -5.06
C VAL A 32 5.01 -6.25 -5.33
N ALA A 33 5.96 -6.70 -4.51
CA ALA A 33 6.38 -8.09 -4.49
C ALA A 33 5.53 -8.87 -3.48
N LEU A 34 4.84 -9.91 -3.96
CA LEU A 34 4.13 -10.90 -3.17
C LEU A 34 4.96 -12.18 -3.10
N ILE A 35 5.19 -12.68 -1.90
CA ILE A 35 5.83 -13.96 -1.63
C ILE A 35 4.86 -14.79 -0.79
N THR A 36 4.67 -16.07 -1.13
CA THR A 36 3.78 -16.98 -0.40
C THR A 36 4.58 -18.12 0.21
N ASP A 37 4.03 -18.83 1.18
CA ASP A 37 4.63 -20.07 1.70
C ASP A 37 4.71 -21.19 0.66
N ALA A 38 3.71 -21.30 -0.22
CA ALA A 38 3.71 -22.25 -1.32
C ALA A 38 4.80 -21.95 -2.36
N ASN A 39 5.30 -20.71 -2.40
CA ASN A 39 6.33 -20.30 -3.34
C ASN A 39 7.18 -19.15 -2.77
N ASP A 40 8.40 -19.49 -2.36
CA ASP A 40 9.34 -18.53 -1.77
C ASP A 40 9.94 -17.54 -2.79
N ALA A 41 9.62 -17.71 -4.08
CA ALA A 41 10.01 -16.77 -5.13
C ALA A 41 9.02 -15.58 -5.21
N PRO A 42 9.50 -14.32 -5.21
CA PRO A 42 8.62 -13.16 -5.31
C PRO A 42 7.90 -13.07 -6.65
N ARG A 43 6.57 -12.98 -6.63
CA ARG A 43 5.74 -12.59 -7.77
C ARG A 43 5.40 -11.11 -7.69
N ARG A 44 5.54 -10.38 -8.80
CA ARG A 44 5.14 -8.97 -8.87
C ARG A 44 3.66 -8.84 -9.17
N ILE A 45 3.00 -7.95 -8.45
CA ILE A 45 1.60 -7.61 -8.67
C ILE A 45 1.48 -6.10 -8.80
N ASN A 46 0.81 -5.65 -9.86
CA ASN A 46 0.61 -4.23 -10.11
C ASN A 46 -0.49 -3.67 -9.22
N TYR A 47 -0.35 -2.40 -8.84
CA TYR A 47 -1.45 -1.65 -8.30
C TYR A 47 -2.53 -1.44 -9.38
N SER A 48 -3.80 -1.56 -8.99
CA SER A 48 -4.95 -1.26 -9.84
C SER A 48 -5.19 0.24 -10.03
N GLY A 49 -4.70 1.06 -9.10
CA GLY A 49 -4.86 2.51 -9.14
C GLY A 49 -4.71 3.15 -7.77
N MET A 50 -5.05 4.44 -7.72
CA MET A 50 -4.98 5.28 -6.53
C MET A 50 -6.37 5.83 -6.18
N GLY A 51 -6.73 5.79 -4.89
CA GLY A 51 -7.95 6.38 -4.34
C GLY A 51 -7.65 7.54 -3.38
N LEU A 52 -8.66 8.40 -3.16
CA LEU A 52 -8.57 9.59 -2.29
C LEU A 52 -9.50 9.54 -1.06
N THR A 53 -10.22 8.43 -0.86
CA THR A 53 -11.30 8.34 0.15
C THR A 53 -11.27 7.06 0.97
N GLY A 54 -10.24 6.22 0.84
CA GLY A 54 -10.14 4.93 1.54
C GLY A 54 -11.23 3.91 1.22
N ASN A 55 -12.05 4.15 0.19
CA ASN A 55 -13.10 3.25 -0.25
C ASN A 55 -12.71 2.59 -1.59
N PRO A 56 -12.37 1.28 -1.60
CA PRO A 56 -11.96 0.57 -2.80
C PRO A 56 -13.10 0.33 -3.81
N ALA A 57 -14.36 0.53 -3.43
CA ALA A 57 -15.50 0.39 -4.33
C ALA A 57 -15.74 1.64 -5.21
N LEU A 58 -15.07 2.76 -4.90
CA LEU A 58 -15.15 3.98 -5.70
C LEU A 58 -14.14 3.94 -6.85
N PRO A 59 -14.38 4.69 -7.94
CA PRO A 59 -13.46 4.77 -9.06
C PRO A 59 -12.04 5.14 -8.62
N LEU A 60 -11.06 4.36 -9.07
CA LEU A 60 -9.65 4.63 -8.89
C LEU A 60 -9.14 5.54 -10.01
N VAL A 61 -8.18 6.40 -9.69
CA VAL A 61 -7.45 7.20 -10.67
C VAL A 61 -6.10 6.55 -11.01
N ALA A 62 -5.52 6.98 -12.14
CA ALA A 62 -4.17 6.59 -12.49
C ALA A 62 -3.19 7.00 -11.39
N ILE A 63 -2.18 6.15 -11.15
CA ILE A 63 -1.17 6.40 -10.14
C ILE A 63 -0.30 7.57 -10.59
N ALA A 64 -0.27 8.60 -9.77
CA ALA A 64 0.48 9.83 -9.98
C ALA A 64 1.24 10.18 -8.69
N PRO A 65 2.22 11.11 -8.75
CA PRO A 65 2.89 11.59 -7.55
C PRO A 65 1.87 12.08 -6.50
N MET A 66 2.03 11.60 -5.27
CA MET A 66 1.18 11.94 -4.13
C MET A 66 1.76 13.19 -3.47
N VAL A 67 0.97 14.26 -3.36
CA VAL A 67 1.45 15.56 -2.85
C VAL A 67 0.61 15.95 -1.65
N GLY A 68 1.26 16.35 -0.57
CA GLY A 68 0.61 16.86 0.63
C GLY A 68 -0.30 18.05 0.29
N GLY A 69 -1.47 18.09 0.93
CA GLY A 69 -2.41 19.19 0.73
C GLY A 69 -2.00 20.42 1.52
N TYR A 70 -2.40 21.59 1.03
CA TYR A 70 -2.40 22.82 1.80
C TYR A 70 -3.80 23.01 2.38
N ASN A 71 -3.91 23.25 3.69
CA ASN A 71 -5.15 23.73 4.28
C ASN A 71 -4.90 25.09 4.91
N LEU A 72 -5.52 26.13 4.34
CA LEU A 72 -5.41 27.51 4.79
C LEU A 72 -6.02 27.63 6.19
N GLY A 73 -5.19 27.46 7.22
CA GLY A 73 -5.58 27.59 8.63
C GLY A 73 -5.24 26.39 9.53
N ASN A 74 -4.74 25.29 8.99
CA ASN A 74 -4.25 24.17 9.81
C ASN A 74 -2.90 23.64 9.28
N PRO A 75 -1.78 23.97 9.94
CA PRO A 75 -0.43 23.56 9.53
C PRO A 75 -0.16 22.05 9.69
N ALA A 76 -1.10 21.28 10.25
CA ALA A 76 -0.99 19.83 10.42
C ALA A 76 -1.86 19.03 9.44
N PHE A 77 -2.31 19.63 8.33
CA PHE A 77 -3.14 18.91 7.36
C PHE A 77 -2.33 17.82 6.63
N VAL A 78 -2.73 16.58 6.85
CA VAL A 78 -2.20 15.40 6.16
C VAL A 78 -3.17 15.02 5.05
N LYS A 79 -2.65 14.84 3.84
CA LYS A 79 -3.44 14.32 2.74
C LYS A 79 -3.23 12.81 2.61
N HIS A 80 -4.34 12.08 2.55
CA HIS A 80 -4.36 10.64 2.51
C HIS A 80 -4.52 10.14 1.07
N TYR A 81 -3.74 9.12 0.72
CA TYR A 81 -3.79 8.43 -0.56
C TYR A 81 -3.82 6.92 -0.31
N TRP A 82 -4.58 6.19 -1.12
CA TRP A 82 -4.69 4.75 -1.01
C TRP A 82 -4.30 4.10 -2.33
N LEU A 83 -3.36 3.17 -2.30
CA LEU A 83 -3.08 2.29 -3.44
C LEU A 83 -3.69 0.93 -3.18
N TYR A 84 -4.25 0.34 -4.23
CA TYR A 84 -4.88 -0.97 -4.16
C TYR A 84 -4.21 -1.95 -5.11
N ALA A 85 -3.88 -3.15 -4.64
CA ALA A 85 -3.35 -4.21 -5.48
C ALA A 85 -4.12 -5.52 -5.23
N PRO A 86 -4.62 -6.20 -6.29
CA PRO A 86 -5.33 -7.46 -6.12
C PRO A 86 -4.32 -8.55 -5.75
N VAL A 87 -4.56 -9.23 -4.64
CA VAL A 87 -3.74 -10.33 -4.15
C VAL A 87 -4.50 -11.63 -4.40
N ASP A 88 -3.95 -12.41 -5.33
CA ASP A 88 -4.35 -13.80 -5.51
C ASP A 88 -3.35 -14.68 -4.76
N ALA A 89 -3.81 -15.25 -3.65
CA ALA A 89 -3.02 -16.09 -2.76
C ALA A 89 -3.86 -17.27 -2.28
N ALA A 90 -4.63 -17.87 -3.19
CA ALA A 90 -5.45 -19.04 -2.91
C ALA A 90 -4.60 -20.16 -2.28
N GLY A 91 -5.02 -20.65 -1.11
CA GLY A 91 -4.36 -21.73 -0.39
C GLY A 91 -3.06 -21.39 0.34
N ALA A 92 -2.61 -20.14 0.37
CA ALA A 92 -1.44 -19.73 1.17
C ALA A 92 -1.84 -19.43 2.63
N ASP A 93 -1.20 -20.08 3.61
CA ASP A 93 -1.44 -19.85 5.04
C ASP A 93 -0.75 -18.57 5.54
N SER A 94 0.32 -18.19 4.86
CA SER A 94 1.08 -16.98 5.10
C SER A 94 1.52 -16.32 3.80
N LEU A 95 1.59 -15.00 3.84
CA LEU A 95 2.03 -14.19 2.72
C LEU A 95 2.87 -13.02 3.21
N ARG A 96 3.80 -12.63 2.36
CA ARG A 96 4.85 -11.66 2.64
C ARG A 96 4.81 -10.63 1.51
N ILE A 97 4.69 -9.36 1.89
CA ILE A 97 4.51 -8.25 0.95
C ILE A 97 5.65 -7.27 1.13
N ALA A 98 6.42 -7.05 0.07
CA ALA A 98 7.41 -6.00 0.00
C ALA A 98 6.95 -4.92 -0.97
N LEU A 99 6.87 -3.68 -0.47
CA LEU A 99 6.59 -2.53 -1.31
C LEU A 99 7.78 -2.22 -2.21
N SER A 100 7.51 -1.84 -3.46
CA SER A 100 8.54 -1.25 -4.29
C SER A 100 9.09 0.03 -3.66
N PRO A 101 10.40 0.32 -3.88
CA PRO A 101 10.99 1.55 -3.40
C PRO A 101 10.21 2.78 -3.88
N PHE A 102 10.17 3.83 -3.06
CA PHE A 102 9.54 5.10 -3.38
C PHE A 102 10.41 6.25 -2.90
N ALA A 103 10.29 7.42 -3.52
CA ALA A 103 11.01 8.62 -3.11
C ALA A 103 10.11 9.54 -2.29
N ILE A 104 10.66 10.14 -1.23
CA ILE A 104 10.06 11.29 -0.53
C ILE A 104 10.95 12.50 -0.81
N ASN A 105 10.44 13.51 -1.50
CA ASN A 105 11.22 14.69 -1.94
C ASN A 105 12.59 14.27 -2.53
N ASP A 106 12.56 13.38 -3.53
CA ASP A 106 13.72 12.84 -4.26
C ASP A 106 14.67 11.93 -3.46
N ARG A 107 14.35 11.64 -2.19
CA ARG A 107 15.12 10.69 -1.37
C ARG A 107 14.46 9.32 -1.38
N MET A 108 15.14 8.34 -1.98
CA MET A 108 14.68 6.95 -2.01
C MET A 108 14.50 6.37 -0.60
N GLN A 109 13.39 5.69 -0.42
CA GLN A 109 12.97 4.96 0.76
C GLN A 109 12.62 3.53 0.38
N THR A 110 12.83 2.64 1.34
CA THR A 110 12.44 1.24 1.27
C THR A 110 11.80 0.87 2.59
N LEU A 111 10.74 0.07 2.56
CA LEU A 111 10.12 -0.45 3.76
C LEU A 111 10.50 -1.92 3.96
N PRO A 112 10.54 -2.39 5.21
CA PRO A 112 10.65 -3.82 5.47
C PRO A 112 9.43 -4.56 4.90
N GLU A 113 9.64 -5.83 4.60
CA GLU A 113 8.57 -6.75 4.23
C GLU A 113 7.55 -6.88 5.36
N ILE A 114 6.27 -6.88 5.00
CA ILE A 114 5.15 -7.07 5.93
C ILE A 114 4.62 -8.48 5.75
N ARG A 115 4.54 -9.22 6.86
CA ARG A 115 3.99 -10.58 6.88
C ARG A 115 2.54 -10.55 7.34
N PHE A 116 1.69 -11.25 6.60
CA PHE A 116 0.32 -11.55 6.95
C PHE A 116 0.16 -13.05 7.10
N SER A 117 -0.61 -13.49 8.10
CA SER A 117 -0.96 -14.89 8.29
C SER A 117 -2.47 -15.01 8.32
N ARG A 118 -3.02 -16.03 7.66
CA ARG A 118 -4.46 -16.34 7.73
C ARG A 118 -4.87 -16.89 9.10
N VAL A 119 -3.93 -17.42 9.87
CA VAL A 119 -4.17 -18.11 11.15
C VAL A 119 -4.19 -17.13 12.33
N THR A 120 -3.61 -15.95 12.17
CA THR A 120 -3.53 -14.93 13.22
C THR A 120 -4.16 -13.64 12.70
N ASP A 121 -5.31 -13.24 13.28
CA ASP A 121 -6.00 -11.95 13.03
C ASP A 121 -5.17 -10.71 13.44
N VAL A 122 -3.85 -10.85 13.64
CA VAL A 122 -2.98 -9.78 14.11
C VAL A 122 -2.32 -9.10 12.91
N GLN A 123 -2.89 -7.98 12.48
CA GLN A 123 -2.21 -7.04 11.59
C GLN A 123 -1.14 -6.26 12.38
N LEU A 124 0.13 -6.54 12.12
CA LEU A 124 1.23 -5.69 12.57
C LEU A 124 1.25 -4.42 11.70
N VAL A 125 0.58 -3.38 12.16
CA VAL A 125 0.68 -2.04 11.58
C VAL A 125 1.97 -1.42 12.09
N ALA A 126 2.99 -1.31 11.23
CA ALA A 126 4.13 -0.45 11.53
C ALA A 126 3.67 1.01 11.40
N PRO A 127 3.71 1.83 12.46
CA PRO A 127 3.40 3.25 12.34
C PRO A 127 4.47 3.92 11.48
N ILE A 128 4.05 4.51 10.36
CA ILE A 128 4.92 5.38 9.56
C ILE A 128 4.84 6.76 10.22
N GLN A 129 5.87 7.12 10.99
CA GLN A 129 6.09 8.50 11.40
C GLN A 129 7.02 9.13 10.35
N CYS A 130 6.44 9.93 9.45
CA CYS A 130 7.13 10.78 8.49
C CYS A 130 7.49 12.13 9.11
#